data_AF-A0A930YQ32-F1
#
_entry.id   AF-A0A930YQ32-F1
#
_cell.length_a   1.000
_cell.length_b   1.000
_cell.length_c   1.000
_cell.angle_alpha   90.00
_cell.angle_beta   90.00
_cell.angle_gamma   90.00
#
_symmetry.space_group_name_H-M   'P 1'
#
loop_
_entity.id
_entity.type
_entity.pdbx_description
1 polymer ?
#
loop_
_entity_poly.entity_id
_entity_poly.type
_entity_poly.pdbx_seq_one_letter_code
_entity_poly.pdbx_strand_id
1 'polypeptide(L)'
;MRAGWLRARSTIWSPALVVAALVGLAGCGGDDTFCNQIGAVSGVGFVFSEVVAAHPGEVLRVEACVEDTCETRRATEQRPHNGMRVAPDLLQDTSPVPVTLTVSTTDGDIVYQGRLTVQPVKSQPNGPDCPPTEWVADVVASGTDVLQQERV
;
A
#
# COMPACT_ATOMS: atom_id res chain seq x y z
N MET A 1 79.59 -36.02 38.16
CA MET A 1 78.93 -34.69 38.23
C MET A 1 79.46 -33.85 37.09
N ARG A 2 78.65 -33.59 36.05
CA ARG A 2 79.03 -32.79 34.88
C ARG A 2 77.96 -31.71 34.66
N ALA A 3 78.43 -30.48 34.56
CA ALA A 3 77.65 -29.24 34.60
C ALA A 3 76.80 -29.04 33.33
N GLY A 4 75.61 -28.49 33.55
CA GLY A 4 74.61 -28.21 32.54
C GLY A 4 74.95 -27.02 31.64
N TRP A 5 74.38 -27.10 30.43
CA TRP A 5 74.25 -25.98 29.50
C TRP A 5 72.94 -25.25 29.81
N LEU A 6 72.88 -23.94 29.53
CA LEU A 6 71.76 -23.29 28.83
C LEU A 6 72.05 -21.81 28.53
N ARG A 7 71.34 -21.32 27.51
CA ARG A 7 71.57 -20.16 26.64
C ARG A 7 70.97 -18.86 27.20
N ALA A 8 71.43 -17.70 26.73
CA ALA A 8 70.60 -16.51 26.55
C ALA A 8 71.25 -15.59 25.49
N ARG A 9 70.83 -15.68 24.23
CA ARG A 9 69.82 -14.84 23.55
C ARG A 9 70.28 -13.40 23.32
N SER A 10 70.80 -13.19 22.11
CA SER A 10 71.21 -11.93 21.50
C SER A 10 70.01 -11.06 21.12
N THR A 11 70.07 -9.83 21.62
CA THR A 11 69.32 -8.63 21.26
C THR A 11 69.35 -8.32 19.76
N ILE A 12 68.20 -8.04 19.16
CA ILE A 12 68.13 -7.21 17.94
C ILE A 12 66.91 -6.27 18.08
N TRP A 13 67.20 -4.98 18.24
CA TRP A 13 66.26 -3.87 18.09
C TRP A 13 65.80 -3.74 16.64
N SER A 14 64.54 -3.41 16.40
CA SER A 14 64.07 -2.95 15.07
C SER A 14 63.36 -1.62 15.23
N PRO A 15 63.84 -0.55 14.57
CA PRO A 15 63.25 0.77 14.62
C PRO A 15 62.02 0.86 13.71
N ALA A 16 61.07 1.68 14.12
CA ALA A 16 59.90 2.07 13.36
C ALA A 16 60.29 2.74 12.03
N LEU A 17 59.55 2.44 10.96
CA LEU A 17 59.50 3.27 9.76
C LEU A 17 58.07 3.27 9.20
N VAL A 18 57.51 4.48 9.18
CA VAL A 18 56.16 4.88 8.78
C VAL A 18 56.12 5.12 7.27
N VAL A 19 55.31 4.38 6.52
CA VAL A 19 54.83 4.64 5.12
C VAL A 19 53.61 3.69 4.94
N ALA A 20 52.41 3.99 4.44
CA ALA A 20 51.85 5.04 3.62
C ALA A 20 50.37 5.28 4.00
N ALA A 21 49.93 6.53 3.93
CA ALA A 21 48.52 6.89 3.82
C ALA A 21 48.04 6.77 2.36
N LEU A 22 46.71 6.76 2.20
CA LEU A 22 45.91 6.98 0.97
C LEU A 22 45.61 5.72 0.11
N VAL A 23 44.35 5.30 0.18
CA VAL A 23 43.33 5.27 -0.90
C VAL A 23 42.37 4.12 -0.60
N GLY A 24 41.15 4.48 -0.21
CA GLY A 24 40.04 3.55 0.01
C GLY A 24 38.77 4.22 0.53
N LEU A 25 38.59 5.53 0.34
CA LEU A 25 37.28 6.18 0.44
C LEU A 25 36.55 5.96 -0.90
N ALA A 26 36.23 4.70 -1.21
CA ALA A 26 35.35 4.35 -2.30
C ALA A 26 34.08 3.77 -1.68
N GLY A 27 33.00 4.55 -1.68
CA GLY A 27 31.66 4.06 -1.41
C GLY A 27 30.89 4.70 -0.25
N CYS A 28 31.03 6.00 0.02
CA CYS A 28 29.89 6.73 0.57
C CYS A 28 28.94 7.04 -0.59
N GLY A 29 27.78 6.41 -0.59
CA GLY A 29 26.74 6.63 -1.60
C GLY A 29 25.76 5.46 -1.69
N GLY A 30 25.44 4.82 -0.57
CA GLY A 30 24.15 4.15 -0.48
C GLY A 30 23.16 5.26 -0.16
N ASP A 31 22.27 5.59 -1.08
CA ASP A 31 21.09 6.35 -0.74
C ASP A 31 20.32 5.50 0.29
N ASP A 32 20.53 5.76 1.58
CA ASP A 32 19.73 5.16 2.64
C ASP A 32 18.30 5.71 2.46
N THR A 33 17.52 5.02 1.63
CA THR A 33 16.12 5.36 1.39
C THR A 33 15.36 5.20 2.69
N PHE A 34 15.01 6.31 3.33
CA PHE A 34 14.19 6.34 4.53
C PHE A 34 12.73 6.05 4.17
N CYS A 35 12.33 4.79 4.26
CA CYS A 35 10.94 4.39 4.12
C CYS A 35 10.19 4.57 5.45
N ASN A 36 9.05 5.26 5.43
CA ASN A 36 8.06 5.19 6.51
C ASN A 36 7.46 3.77 6.58
N GLN A 37 6.76 3.46 7.69
CA GLN A 37 6.12 2.14 7.92
C GLN A 37 4.59 2.27 7.91
N ILE A 38 4.05 3.02 6.95
CA ILE A 38 2.60 3.10 6.73
C ILE A 38 2.17 1.83 6.01
N GLY A 39 1.27 1.08 6.65
CA GLY A 39 0.60 -0.05 6.01
C GLY A 39 -0.43 0.44 5.00
N ALA A 40 -0.56 -0.29 3.90
CA ALA A 40 -1.65 -0.12 2.94
C ALA A 40 -2.11 -1.50 2.46
N VAL A 41 -3.22 -1.51 1.74
CA VAL A 41 -3.75 -2.69 1.07
C VAL A 41 -4.28 -2.25 -0.29
N SER A 42 -4.10 -3.12 -1.27
CA SER A 42 -4.60 -2.96 -2.62
C SER A 42 -6.14 -3.02 -2.61
N GLY A 43 -6.76 -2.76 -3.75
CA GLY A 43 -8.21 -2.90 -3.92
C GLY A 43 -8.91 -1.64 -4.41
N VAL A 44 -10.22 -1.77 -4.60
CA VAL A 44 -11.08 -0.68 -5.10
C VAL A 44 -11.86 -0.07 -3.94
N GLY A 45 -11.67 1.23 -3.69
CA GLY A 45 -12.54 2.00 -2.82
C GLY A 45 -13.80 2.44 -3.54
N PHE A 46 -14.96 2.25 -2.91
CA PHE A 46 -16.25 2.73 -3.38
C PHE A 46 -16.74 3.81 -2.42
N VAL A 47 -17.02 5.00 -2.93
CA VAL A 47 -17.61 6.12 -2.19
C VAL A 47 -19.03 6.33 -2.71
N PHE A 48 -20.00 6.32 -1.81
CA PHE A 48 -21.43 6.38 -2.16
C PHE A 48 -22.22 7.31 -1.22
N SER A 49 -21.54 8.30 -0.65
CA SER A 49 -22.15 9.27 0.27
C SER A 49 -23.28 10.06 -0.37
N GLU A 50 -23.19 10.42 -1.65
CA GLU A 50 -24.25 11.16 -2.35
C GLU A 50 -25.52 10.32 -2.52
N VAL A 51 -25.38 9.04 -2.89
CA VAL A 51 -26.50 8.11 -3.02
C VAL A 51 -27.23 7.95 -1.69
N VAL A 52 -26.48 7.85 -0.58
CA VAL A 52 -27.06 7.75 0.77
C VAL A 52 -27.75 9.06 1.17
N ALA A 53 -27.13 10.21 0.89
CA ALA A 53 -27.71 11.52 1.21
C ALA A 53 -29.02 11.80 0.43
N ALA A 54 -29.21 11.18 -0.73
CA ALA A 54 -30.45 11.26 -1.50
C ALA A 54 -31.63 10.47 -0.89
N HIS A 55 -31.37 9.62 0.12
CA HIS A 55 -32.36 8.77 0.79
C HIS A 55 -32.33 8.99 2.31
N PRO A 56 -32.69 10.20 2.80
CA PRO A 56 -32.59 10.54 4.21
C PRO A 56 -33.51 9.68 5.07
N GLY A 57 -33.04 9.31 6.27
CA GLY A 57 -33.77 8.43 7.19
C GLY A 57 -33.84 6.94 6.79
N GLU A 58 -33.35 6.55 5.61
CA GLU A 58 -33.37 5.17 5.15
C GLU A 58 -32.09 4.40 5.54
N VAL A 59 -32.24 3.07 5.70
CA VAL A 59 -31.10 2.15 5.81
C VAL A 59 -30.95 1.46 4.46
N LEU A 60 -29.84 1.73 3.78
CA LEU A 60 -29.57 1.15 2.46
C LEU A 60 -28.66 -0.07 2.61
N ARG A 61 -28.89 -1.09 1.76
CA ARG A 61 -27.96 -2.19 1.51
C ARG A 61 -27.10 -1.81 0.32
N VAL A 62 -25.78 -1.81 0.51
CA VAL A 62 -24.80 -1.51 -0.53
C VAL A 62 -24.01 -2.77 -0.81
N GLU A 63 -23.98 -3.18 -2.08
CA GLU A 63 -23.18 -4.29 -2.57
C GLU A 63 -22.22 -3.77 -3.64
N ALA A 64 -20.92 -3.94 -3.40
CA ALA A 64 -19.87 -3.53 -4.33
C ALA A 64 -19.06 -4.76 -4.74
N CYS A 65 -18.79 -4.90 -6.03
CA CYS A 65 -18.03 -6.01 -6.56
C CYS A 65 -16.86 -5.53 -7.41
N VAL A 66 -15.75 -6.27 -7.32
CA VAL A 66 -14.60 -6.20 -8.21
C VAL A 66 -14.46 -7.58 -8.81
N GLU A 67 -14.63 -7.69 -10.13
CA GLU A 67 -14.85 -8.98 -10.80
C GLU A 67 -15.96 -9.77 -10.09
N ASP A 68 -15.64 -10.97 -9.60
CA ASP A 68 -16.57 -11.87 -8.91
C ASP A 68 -16.49 -11.75 -7.37
N THR A 69 -15.64 -10.88 -6.84
CA THR A 69 -15.50 -10.66 -5.38
C THR A 69 -16.37 -9.49 -4.94
N CYS A 70 -17.35 -9.78 -4.09
CA CYS A 70 -18.31 -8.80 -3.62
C CYS A 70 -18.26 -8.60 -2.10
N GLU A 71 -18.49 -7.36 -1.68
CA GLU A 71 -18.71 -7.00 -0.27
C GLU A 71 -20.09 -6.34 -0.13
N THR A 72 -20.79 -6.68 0.94
CA THR A 72 -22.10 -6.10 1.26
C THR A 72 -22.06 -5.41 2.61
N ARG A 73 -22.58 -4.18 2.70
CA ARG A 73 -22.72 -3.44 3.96
C ARG A 73 -24.04 -2.68 4.03
N ARG A 74 -24.39 -2.25 5.24
CA ARG A 74 -25.47 -1.28 5.46
C ARG A 74 -24.90 0.13 5.52
N ALA A 75 -25.59 1.06 4.88
CA ALA A 75 -25.24 2.47 4.85
C ALA A 75 -26.41 3.32 5.35
N THR A 76 -26.09 4.39 6.07
CA THR A 76 -27.06 5.37 6.57
C THR A 76 -26.42 6.75 6.56
N GLU A 77 -27.25 7.80 6.51
CA GLU A 77 -26.78 9.18 6.54
C GLU A 77 -26.07 9.55 7.86
N GLN A 78 -26.32 8.82 8.96
CA GLN A 78 -25.70 9.12 10.25
C GLN A 78 -24.24 8.66 10.34
N ARG A 79 -23.74 7.91 9.35
CA ARG A 79 -22.33 7.52 9.30
C ARG A 79 -21.50 8.62 8.62
N PRO A 80 -20.39 9.07 9.24
CA PRO A 80 -19.60 10.18 8.72
C PRO A 80 -18.95 9.89 7.37
N HIS A 81 -18.71 8.61 7.05
CA HIS A 81 -18.11 8.19 5.79
C HIS A 81 -18.85 6.96 5.26
N ASN A 82 -19.51 7.12 4.11
CA ASN A 82 -20.15 6.04 3.38
C ASN A 82 -19.22 5.59 2.26
N GLY A 83 -18.34 4.66 2.62
CA GLY A 83 -17.45 3.99 1.68
C GLY A 83 -17.08 2.59 2.13
N MET A 84 -16.60 1.79 1.17
CA MET A 84 -16.06 0.46 1.43
C MET A 84 -14.92 0.13 0.46
N ARG A 85 -14.01 -0.76 0.87
CA ARG A 85 -12.96 -1.28 0.01
C ARG A 85 -13.20 -2.75 -0.28
N VAL A 86 -13.04 -3.14 -1.53
CA VAL A 86 -13.24 -4.51 -2.03
C VAL A 86 -11.97 -5.00 -2.69
N ALA A 87 -11.76 -6.32 -2.64
CA ALA A 87 -10.71 -7.02 -3.38
C ALA A 87 -9.26 -6.64 -3.00
N PRO A 88 -8.87 -6.74 -1.72
CA PRO A 88 -7.53 -6.38 -1.29
C PRO A 88 -6.41 -7.25 -1.89
N ASP A 89 -6.72 -8.48 -2.30
CA ASP A 89 -5.73 -9.43 -2.83
C ASP A 89 -5.77 -9.62 -4.35
N LEU A 90 -6.76 -9.03 -5.05
CA LEU A 90 -6.95 -9.22 -6.50
C LEU A 90 -6.14 -8.24 -7.34
N LEU A 91 -5.91 -7.02 -6.85
CA LEU A 91 -5.20 -6.01 -7.64
C LEU A 91 -3.68 -6.17 -7.48
N GLN A 92 -3.03 -6.65 -8.53
CA GLN A 92 -1.59 -6.96 -8.55
C GLN A 92 -0.82 -6.14 -9.59
N ASP A 93 -1.51 -5.41 -10.45
CA ASP A 93 -0.94 -4.56 -11.50
C ASP A 93 -1.94 -3.47 -11.94
N THR A 94 -1.65 -2.81 -13.06
CA THR A 94 -2.50 -1.75 -13.66
C THR A 94 -3.49 -2.28 -14.71
N SER A 95 -3.72 -3.58 -14.73
CA SER A 95 -4.69 -4.19 -15.64
C SER A 95 -6.09 -3.68 -15.32
N PRO A 96 -6.87 -3.27 -16.34
CA PRO A 96 -8.24 -2.81 -16.11
C PRO A 96 -9.12 -3.91 -15.54
N VAL A 97 -9.93 -3.59 -14.53
CA VAL A 97 -10.85 -4.54 -13.86
C VAL A 97 -12.29 -4.02 -13.88
N PRO A 98 -13.28 -4.89 -14.17
CA PRO A 98 -14.69 -4.52 -14.09
C PRO A 98 -15.14 -4.39 -12.63
N VAL A 99 -15.94 -3.37 -12.35
CA VAL A 99 -16.55 -3.12 -11.05
C VAL A 99 -18.04 -2.84 -11.16
N THR A 100 -18.78 -3.20 -10.13
CA THR A 100 -20.20 -2.88 -10.00
C THR A 100 -20.51 -2.34 -8.61
N LEU A 101 -21.51 -1.48 -8.55
CA LEU A 101 -22.09 -1.00 -7.30
C LEU A 101 -23.60 -1.07 -7.42
N THR A 102 -24.24 -1.76 -6.49
CA THR A 102 -25.69 -1.81 -6.35
C THR A 102 -26.07 -1.30 -4.97
N VAL A 103 -27.02 -0.37 -4.91
CA VAL A 103 -27.61 0.11 -3.67
C VAL A 103 -29.10 -0.16 -3.70
N SER A 104 -29.61 -0.79 -2.65
CA SER A 104 -31.03 -1.11 -2.51
C SER A 104 -31.58 -0.68 -1.15
N THR A 105 -32.89 -0.48 -1.08
CA THR A 105 -33.60 -0.38 0.20
C THR A 105 -33.58 -1.72 0.94
N THR A 106 -34.02 -1.74 2.19
CA THR A 106 -34.20 -3.00 2.94
C THR A 106 -35.25 -3.91 2.34
N ASP A 107 -36.20 -3.35 1.60
CA ASP A 107 -37.29 -4.08 0.95
C ASP A 107 -36.89 -4.66 -0.41
N GLY A 108 -35.70 -4.30 -0.90
CA GLY A 108 -35.07 -4.84 -2.10
C GLY A 108 -35.18 -3.94 -3.34
N ASP A 109 -35.81 -2.78 -3.23
CA ASP A 109 -35.87 -1.82 -4.34
C ASP A 109 -34.49 -1.25 -4.63
N ILE A 110 -34.05 -1.32 -5.89
CA ILE A 110 -32.77 -0.78 -6.32
C ILE A 110 -32.91 0.74 -6.47
N VAL A 111 -32.11 1.48 -5.71
CA VAL A 111 -32.07 2.95 -5.73
C VAL A 111 -30.85 3.50 -6.47
N TYR A 112 -29.85 2.65 -6.70
CA TYR A 112 -28.69 2.98 -7.53
C TYR A 112 -28.08 1.71 -8.11
N GLN A 113 -27.68 1.77 -9.37
CA GLN A 113 -26.89 0.72 -9.99
C GLN A 113 -25.87 1.32 -10.96
N GLY A 114 -24.59 1.02 -10.75
CA GLY A 114 -23.51 1.50 -11.58
C GLY A 114 -22.55 0.38 -11.95
N ARG A 115 -21.93 0.50 -13.14
CA ARG A 115 -20.85 -0.37 -13.59
C ARG A 115 -19.79 0.44 -14.31
N LEU A 116 -18.53 0.06 -14.14
CA LEU A 116 -17.39 0.71 -14.79
C LEU A 116 -16.26 -0.31 -14.95
N THR A 117 -15.34 -0.07 -15.87
CA THR A 117 -14.02 -0.70 -15.86
C THR A 117 -13.03 0.32 -15.33
N VAL A 118 -12.38 0.01 -14.22
CA VAL A 118 -11.39 0.91 -13.59
C VAL A 118 -9.99 0.45 -13.95
N GLN A 119 -9.05 1.38 -13.98
CA GLN A 119 -7.64 1.08 -14.14
C GLN A 119 -6.92 1.39 -12.82
N PRO A 120 -6.47 0.38 -12.06
CA PRO A 120 -5.71 0.59 -10.84
C PRO A 120 -4.39 1.33 -11.12
N VAL A 121 -3.96 2.13 -10.16
CA VAL A 121 -2.68 2.82 -10.19
C VAL A 121 -1.75 2.27 -9.11
N LYS A 122 -0.45 2.27 -9.42
CA LYS A 122 0.58 1.92 -8.44
C LYS A 122 0.63 2.98 -7.35
N SER A 123 0.56 2.56 -6.09
CA SER A 123 0.76 3.40 -4.92
C SER A 123 1.90 2.85 -4.07
N GLN A 124 2.74 3.75 -3.56
CA GLN A 124 3.81 3.43 -2.61
C GLN A 124 3.73 4.43 -1.46
N PRO A 125 2.92 4.14 -0.41
CA PRO A 125 2.68 5.08 0.68
C PRO A 125 3.96 5.40 1.47
N ASN A 126 4.98 4.55 1.35
CA ASN A 126 6.24 4.71 2.04
C ASN A 126 7.32 5.43 1.22
N GLY A 127 6.95 6.00 0.07
CA GLY A 127 7.85 6.70 -0.85
C GLY A 127 8.23 5.85 -2.08
N PRO A 128 8.88 6.48 -3.07
CA PRO A 128 9.37 5.76 -4.25
C PRO A 128 10.27 4.59 -3.85
N ASP A 129 10.06 3.44 -4.49
CA ASP A 129 10.83 2.20 -4.26
C ASP A 129 10.77 1.64 -2.82
N CYS A 130 9.88 2.19 -1.97
CA CYS A 130 9.61 1.67 -0.64
C CYS A 130 8.41 0.70 -0.64
N PRO A 131 8.49 -0.42 0.09
CA PRO A 131 7.36 -1.33 0.27
C PRO A 131 6.36 -0.80 1.33
N PRO A 132 5.08 -1.24 1.28
CA PRO A 132 4.52 -2.10 0.25
C PRO A 132 4.26 -1.32 -1.05
N THR A 133 4.27 -2.03 -2.18
CA THR A 133 3.66 -1.54 -3.42
C THR A 133 2.22 -2.03 -3.43
N GLU A 134 1.30 -1.13 -3.71
CA GLU A 134 -0.13 -1.42 -3.79
C GLU A 134 -0.69 -1.02 -5.15
N TRP A 135 -1.81 -1.62 -5.52
CA TRP A 135 -2.60 -1.23 -6.67
C TRP A 135 -3.99 -0.83 -6.21
N VAL A 136 -4.33 0.43 -6.45
CA VAL A 136 -5.54 1.06 -5.91
C VAL A 136 -6.34 1.74 -7.02
N ALA A 137 -7.65 1.72 -6.87
CA ALA A 137 -8.56 2.58 -7.61
C ALA A 137 -9.63 3.06 -6.64
N ASP A 138 -10.13 4.28 -6.82
CA ASP A 138 -11.28 4.78 -6.08
C ASP A 138 -12.38 5.14 -7.07
N VAL A 139 -13.61 4.76 -6.76
CA VAL A 139 -14.80 5.07 -7.54
C VAL A 139 -15.83 5.79 -6.69
N VAL A 140 -16.47 6.78 -7.31
CA VAL A 140 -17.53 7.57 -6.69
C VAL A 140 -18.83 7.31 -7.43
N ALA A 141 -19.85 6.98 -6.65
CA ALA A 141 -21.23 7.02 -7.07
C ALA A 141 -21.78 8.43 -6.85
N SER A 142 -22.08 9.11 -7.94
CA SER A 142 -22.61 10.47 -7.98
C SER A 142 -23.92 10.49 -8.76
N GLY A 143 -24.84 11.38 -8.39
CA GLY A 143 -26.17 11.42 -8.99
C GLY A 143 -26.91 10.07 -8.89
N THR A 144 -27.82 9.79 -9.84
CA THR A 144 -28.69 8.60 -9.79
C THR A 144 -28.09 7.37 -10.49
N ASP A 145 -27.16 7.55 -11.45
CA ASP A 145 -26.70 6.44 -12.30
C ASP A 145 -25.22 6.55 -12.73
N VAL A 146 -24.44 7.43 -12.09
CA VAL A 146 -23.09 7.77 -12.54
C VAL A 146 -22.02 7.25 -11.59
N LEU A 147 -21.38 6.15 -12.00
CA LEU A 147 -20.19 5.60 -11.35
C LEU A 147 -18.94 6.05 -12.11
N GLN A 148 -18.02 6.74 -11.44
CA GLN A 148 -16.80 7.26 -12.05
C GLN A 148 -15.58 6.89 -11.22
N GLN A 149 -14.46 6.64 -11.89
CA GLN A 149 -13.17 6.51 -11.22
C GLN A 149 -12.64 7.91 -10.88
N GLU A 150 -12.30 8.13 -9.62
CA GLU A 150 -11.55 9.29 -9.20
C GLU A 150 -10.08 9.14 -9.60
N ARG A 151 -9.45 10.25 -9.95
CA ARG A 151 -8.01 10.26 -10.20
C ARG A 151 -7.30 10.19 -8.85
N VAL A 152 -6.71 9.03 -8.59
CA VAL A 152 -5.85 8.75 -7.42
C VAL A 152 -4.44 9.29 -7.66
#